data_AF-A0A7G8UXB9-F1
#
_entry.id   AF-A0A7G8UXB9-F1
#
_cell.length_a   1.000
_cell.length_b   1.000
_cell.length_c   1.000
_cell.angle_alpha   90.00
_cell.angle_beta   90.00
_cell.angle_gamma   90.00
#
_symmetry.space_group_name_H-M   'P 1'
#
loop_
_entity.id
_entity.type
_entity.pdbx_description
1 polymer ?
#
loop_
_entity_poly.entity_id
_entity_poly.type
_entity_poly.pdbx_seq_one_letter_code
_entity_poly.pdbx_strand_id
1 'polypeptide(L)'
;MTKSNQNERVALITGASHGIGLELARLLLKEGWQVIALNRSELPKDDELLNGMLRTSKLRTYRGDLSDYASLRKVMEEIRAHETRVDVLYNNAGGSFSELLYSRQGRELHYELHTVVPYIIYNELKELLLQGDRPTVVGTSSNAAAMVKRLDPGKLASPESFKKLLGPYADSKLALSLWTQEHAVAAEAEGIRLLSVDPGGNNTIRSSNSGGLPLPVQLLMRLFFPPPTHGAARLRDGAAGAARHAAGTFVSKGAPRALKFRQHGPAILRQVDEIYRKEYLKQG
;
A
#
# COMPACT_ATOMS: atom_id res chain seq x y z
N MET A 1 16.02 -13.30 -24.80
CA MET A 1 15.79 -11.97 -24.22
C MET A 1 14.64 -11.31 -24.98
N THR A 2 13.43 -11.40 -24.44
CA THR A 2 12.27 -10.68 -24.97
C THR A 2 12.49 -9.19 -24.72
N LYS A 3 12.60 -8.40 -25.79
CA LYS A 3 12.66 -6.93 -25.71
C LYS A 3 11.45 -6.47 -24.89
N SER A 4 11.68 -5.85 -23.73
CA SER A 4 10.62 -5.18 -22.99
C SER A 4 10.01 -4.14 -23.92
N ASN A 5 8.71 -4.28 -24.22
CA ASN A 5 8.00 -3.28 -24.99
C ASN A 5 8.03 -1.98 -24.17
N GLN A 6 8.85 -1.01 -24.59
CA GLN A 6 9.08 0.25 -23.87
C GLN A 6 7.77 1.03 -23.61
N ASN A 7 6.70 0.72 -24.33
CA ASN A 7 5.36 1.31 -24.20
C ASN A 7 4.45 0.69 -23.11
N GLU A 8 4.79 -0.45 -22.51
CA GLU A 8 3.94 -1.07 -21.47
C GLU A 8 4.31 -0.56 -20.08
N ARG A 9 3.35 0.07 -19.38
CA ARG A 9 3.58 0.58 -18.03
C ARG A 9 3.77 -0.54 -17.01
N VAL A 10 4.58 -0.28 -15.97
CA VAL A 10 4.97 -1.20 -14.92
C VAL A 10 4.40 -0.72 -13.59
N ALA A 11 3.58 -1.53 -12.95
CA ALA A 11 3.05 -1.29 -11.62
C ALA A 11 3.61 -2.28 -10.61
N LEU A 12 4.13 -1.79 -9.48
CA LEU A 12 4.47 -2.63 -8.34
C LEU A 12 3.37 -2.53 -7.29
N ILE A 13 2.83 -3.68 -6.89
CA ILE A 13 1.75 -3.76 -5.90
C ILE A 13 2.22 -4.58 -4.71
N THR A 14 2.19 -3.99 -3.52
CA THR A 14 2.39 -4.73 -2.28
C THR A 14 1.06 -5.37 -1.83
N GLY A 15 1.08 -6.64 -1.42
CA GLY A 15 -0.13 -7.36 -0.99
C GLY A 15 -1.10 -7.65 -2.14
N ALA A 16 -0.58 -8.06 -3.29
CA ALA A 16 -1.30 -8.45 -4.50
C ALA A 16 -1.86 -9.90 -4.50
N SER A 17 -1.70 -10.68 -3.43
CA SER A 17 -2.19 -12.07 -3.40
C SER A 17 -3.66 -12.22 -3.05
N HIS A 18 -4.28 -11.22 -2.41
CA HIS A 18 -5.68 -11.28 -1.98
C HIS A 18 -6.35 -9.91 -2.02
N GLY A 19 -7.68 -9.89 -1.91
CA GLY A 19 -8.47 -8.67 -1.70
C GLY A 19 -8.27 -7.61 -2.79
N ILE A 20 -8.12 -6.35 -2.39
CA ILE A 20 -7.99 -5.22 -3.32
C ILE A 20 -6.73 -5.35 -4.18
N GLY A 21 -5.60 -5.77 -3.60
CA GLY A 21 -4.35 -5.87 -4.35
C GLY A 21 -4.40 -6.91 -5.47
N LEU A 22 -5.05 -8.05 -5.22
CA LEU A 22 -5.28 -9.07 -6.23
C LEU A 22 -6.15 -8.57 -7.37
N GLU A 23 -7.26 -7.92 -7.05
CA GLU A 23 -8.14 -7.34 -8.08
C GLU A 23 -7.46 -6.19 -8.83
N LEU A 24 -6.60 -5.42 -8.18
CA LEU A 24 -5.80 -4.39 -8.83
C LEU A 24 -4.78 -4.99 -9.80
N ALA A 25 -4.11 -6.08 -9.41
CA ALA A 25 -3.20 -6.80 -10.30
C ALA A 25 -3.95 -7.33 -11.54
N ARG A 26 -5.10 -7.98 -11.35
CA ARG A 26 -5.96 -8.45 -12.45
C ARG A 26 -6.40 -7.31 -13.37
N LEU A 27 -6.82 -6.18 -12.80
CA LEU A 27 -7.27 -5.01 -13.54
C LEU A 27 -6.14 -4.45 -14.42
N LEU A 28 -4.97 -4.19 -13.84
CA LEU A 28 -3.84 -3.61 -14.57
C LEU A 28 -3.31 -4.55 -15.66
N LEU A 29 -3.24 -5.86 -15.39
CA LEU A 29 -2.87 -6.85 -16.41
C LEU A 29 -3.83 -6.86 -17.60
N LYS A 30 -5.15 -6.75 -17.35
CA LYS A 30 -6.17 -6.63 -18.41
C LYS A 30 -6.04 -5.33 -19.21
N GLU A 31 -5.60 -4.26 -18.57
CA GLU A 31 -5.29 -2.97 -19.21
C GLU A 31 -3.94 -2.98 -19.97
N GLY A 32 -3.22 -4.12 -19.99
CA GLY A 32 -1.96 -4.27 -20.73
C GLY A 32 -0.71 -3.84 -19.97
N TRP A 33 -0.82 -3.55 -18.67
CA TRP A 33 0.32 -3.24 -17.82
C TRP A 33 1.13 -4.50 -17.51
N GLN A 34 2.38 -4.30 -17.16
CA GLN A 34 3.17 -5.27 -16.43
C GLN A 34 3.01 -5.05 -14.93
N VAL A 35 2.91 -6.14 -14.16
CA VAL A 35 2.71 -6.09 -12.72
C VAL A 35 3.84 -6.82 -12.00
N ILE A 36 4.43 -6.13 -11.03
CA ILE A 36 5.33 -6.68 -10.04
C ILE A 36 4.52 -6.88 -8.74
N ALA A 37 4.29 -8.13 -8.37
CA ALA A 37 3.51 -8.51 -7.21
C ALA A 37 4.44 -8.86 -6.04
N LEU A 38 4.48 -7.98 -5.02
CA LEU A 38 5.24 -8.21 -3.80
C LEU A 38 4.32 -8.76 -2.71
N ASN A 39 4.51 -10.03 -2.34
CA ASN A 39 3.59 -10.77 -1.47
C ASN A 39 4.32 -11.57 -0.39
N ARG A 40 3.64 -11.81 0.75
CA ARG A 40 4.09 -12.82 1.72
C ARG A 40 3.68 -14.24 1.31
N SER A 41 2.44 -14.35 0.82
CA SER A 41 1.81 -15.61 0.38
C SER A 41 1.84 -15.74 -1.14
N GLU A 42 1.75 -16.97 -1.65
CA GLU A 42 1.62 -17.23 -3.08
C GLU A 42 0.36 -16.59 -3.67
N LEU A 43 0.40 -16.32 -4.98
CA LEU A 43 -0.80 -15.95 -5.74
C LEU A 43 -1.77 -17.14 -5.86
N PRO A 44 -3.07 -16.90 -6.09
CA PRO A 44 -4.03 -17.98 -6.34
C PRO A 44 -3.61 -18.86 -7.53
N LYS A 45 -3.51 -20.18 -7.32
CA LYS A 45 -3.03 -21.15 -8.33
C LYS A 45 -4.07 -21.46 -9.39
N ASP A 46 -5.34 -21.25 -9.07
CA ASP A 46 -6.51 -21.47 -9.92
C ASP A 46 -6.87 -20.27 -10.80
N ASP A 47 -6.08 -19.19 -10.76
CA ASP A 47 -6.30 -18.01 -11.58
C ASP A 47 -5.60 -18.11 -12.95
N GLU A 48 -6.36 -18.47 -13.98
CA GLU A 48 -5.86 -18.63 -15.35
C GLU A 48 -5.20 -17.36 -15.91
N LEU A 49 -5.73 -16.18 -15.57
CA LEU A 49 -5.17 -14.91 -16.02
C LEU A 49 -3.78 -14.72 -15.42
N LEU A 50 -3.64 -14.84 -14.10
CA LEU A 50 -2.34 -14.68 -13.43
C LEU A 50 -1.34 -15.72 -13.92
N ASN A 51 -1.76 -16.97 -14.06
CA ASN A 51 -0.92 -18.04 -14.59
C ASN A 51 -0.45 -17.75 -16.03
N GLY A 52 -1.33 -17.23 -16.88
CA GLY A 52 -0.98 -16.79 -18.23
C GLY A 52 0.02 -15.63 -18.24
N MET A 53 -0.16 -14.66 -17.35
CA MET A 53 0.71 -13.48 -17.24
C MET A 53 2.07 -13.79 -16.62
N LEU A 54 2.15 -14.80 -15.74
CA LEU A 54 3.42 -15.32 -15.22
C LEU A 54 4.25 -15.95 -16.35
N ARG A 55 3.64 -16.76 -17.22
CA ARG A 55 4.34 -17.41 -18.35
C ARG A 55 4.89 -16.43 -19.39
N THR A 56 4.28 -15.25 -19.50
CA THR A 56 4.71 -14.20 -20.44
C THR A 56 5.58 -13.13 -19.78
N SER A 57 5.93 -13.32 -18.51
CA SER A 57 6.65 -12.34 -17.67
C SER A 57 5.95 -10.98 -17.54
N LYS A 58 4.67 -10.87 -17.92
CA LYS A 58 3.85 -9.67 -17.67
C LYS A 58 3.44 -9.55 -16.20
N LEU A 59 3.43 -10.67 -15.48
CA LEU A 59 3.35 -10.72 -14.03
C LEU A 59 4.64 -11.31 -13.48
N ARG A 60 5.27 -10.61 -12.53
CA ARG A 60 6.47 -11.06 -11.83
C ARG A 60 6.20 -11.02 -10.33
N THR A 61 6.70 -12.00 -9.59
CA THR A 61 6.38 -12.14 -8.17
C THR A 61 7.63 -12.13 -7.32
N TYR A 62 7.62 -11.33 -6.27
CA TYR A 62 8.65 -11.30 -5.25
C TYR A 62 8.03 -11.64 -3.90
N ARG A 63 8.79 -12.38 -3.08
CA ARG A 63 8.28 -12.90 -1.81
C ARG A 63 9.05 -12.32 -0.64
N GLY A 64 8.33 -11.68 0.28
CA GLY A 64 8.92 -11.14 1.51
C GLY A 64 7.87 -10.85 2.57
N ASP A 65 8.27 -11.01 3.84
CA ASP A 65 7.51 -10.48 4.96
C ASP A 65 7.91 -9.01 5.19
N LEU A 66 6.96 -8.13 4.92
CA LEU A 66 7.16 -6.69 5.03
C LEU A 66 7.31 -6.20 6.49
N SER A 67 6.91 -7.01 7.47
CA SER A 67 7.05 -6.70 8.91
C SER A 67 8.37 -7.21 9.53
N ASP A 68 9.27 -7.75 8.70
CA ASP A 68 10.58 -8.23 9.10
C ASP A 68 11.65 -7.56 8.23
N TYR A 69 12.48 -6.71 8.83
CA TYR A 69 13.48 -5.93 8.09
C TYR A 69 14.52 -6.78 7.35
N ALA A 70 14.89 -7.95 7.87
CA ALA A 70 15.79 -8.85 7.17
C ALA A 70 15.13 -9.40 5.89
N SER A 71 13.86 -9.80 5.99
CA SER A 71 13.08 -10.23 4.82
C SER A 71 12.80 -9.08 3.85
N LEU A 72 12.54 -7.88 4.35
CA LEU A 72 12.27 -6.69 3.55
C LEU A 72 13.51 -6.26 2.76
N ARG A 73 14.70 -6.25 3.37
CA ARG A 73 15.96 -5.98 2.64
C ARG A 73 16.17 -6.93 1.49
N LYS A 74 16.14 -8.23 1.78
CA LYS A 74 16.36 -9.28 0.78
C LYS A 74 15.46 -9.08 -0.43
N VAL A 75 14.17 -8.83 -0.19
CA VAL A 75 13.22 -8.67 -1.31
C VAL A 75 13.37 -7.33 -2.03
N MET A 76 13.78 -6.25 -1.35
CA MET A 76 14.11 -4.97 -2.01
C MET A 76 15.36 -5.10 -2.89
N GLU A 77 16.39 -5.81 -2.42
CA GLU A 77 17.59 -6.14 -3.21
C GLU A 77 17.24 -6.98 -4.45
N GLU A 78 16.42 -8.02 -4.27
CA GLU A 78 15.94 -8.84 -5.38
C GLU A 78 15.21 -8.01 -6.44
N ILE A 79 14.29 -7.12 -6.02
CA ILE A 79 13.55 -6.24 -6.94
C ILE A 79 14.50 -5.29 -7.68
N ARG A 80 15.44 -4.64 -6.97
CA ARG A 80 16.43 -3.75 -7.60
C ARG A 80 17.38 -4.45 -8.57
N ALA A 81 17.67 -5.72 -8.33
CA ALA A 81 18.55 -6.51 -9.18
C ALA A 81 17.89 -6.96 -10.49
N HIS A 82 16.56 -7.12 -10.52
CA HIS A 82 15.84 -7.75 -11.63
C HIS A 82 14.89 -6.82 -12.37
N GLU A 83 14.39 -5.78 -11.73
CA GLU A 83 13.50 -4.79 -12.34
C GLU A 83 14.30 -3.55 -12.76
N THR A 84 13.85 -2.88 -13.82
CA THR A 84 14.56 -1.73 -14.40
C THR A 84 13.83 -0.41 -14.21
N ARG A 85 12.50 -0.46 -13.97
CA ARG A 85 11.66 0.71 -13.75
C ARG A 85 10.37 0.36 -13.01
N VAL A 86 9.79 1.35 -12.35
CA VAL A 86 8.43 1.29 -11.78
C VAL A 86 7.70 2.59 -12.12
N ASP A 87 6.62 2.52 -12.88
CA ASP A 87 5.81 3.70 -13.21
C ASP A 87 4.82 4.03 -12.08
N VAL A 88 4.27 2.99 -11.43
CA VAL A 88 3.38 3.19 -10.28
C VAL A 88 3.67 2.20 -9.15
N LEU A 89 3.95 2.72 -7.95
CA LEU A 89 4.06 1.94 -6.73
C LEU A 89 2.75 2.04 -5.93
N TYR A 90 2.06 0.92 -5.75
CA TYR A 90 0.90 0.80 -4.88
C TYR A 90 1.29 0.17 -3.54
N ASN A 91 1.47 1.02 -2.53
CA ASN A 91 1.65 0.61 -1.15
C ASN A 91 0.29 0.17 -0.55
N ASN A 92 -0.10 -1.05 -0.91
CA ASN A 92 -1.40 -1.64 -0.61
C ASN A 92 -1.37 -2.72 0.48
N ALA A 93 -0.21 -3.32 0.76
CA ALA A 93 -0.08 -4.38 1.75
C ALA A 93 -0.59 -3.98 3.13
N GLY A 94 -1.18 -4.96 3.82
CA GLY A 94 -1.72 -4.82 5.16
C GLY A 94 -3.17 -5.31 5.25
N GLY A 95 -3.82 -4.97 6.35
CA GLY A 95 -5.22 -5.25 6.61
C GLY A 95 -5.63 -4.60 7.92
N SER A 96 -6.86 -4.88 8.37
CA SER A 96 -7.25 -4.62 9.75
C SER A 96 -7.00 -5.89 10.57
N PHE A 97 -6.22 -5.76 11.63
CA PHE A 97 -6.08 -6.79 12.66
C PHE A 97 -7.21 -6.66 13.69
N SER A 98 -7.42 -7.72 14.48
CA SER A 98 -8.48 -7.81 15.48
C SER A 98 -8.03 -7.50 16.91
N GLU A 99 -6.73 -7.27 17.09
CA GLU A 99 -6.06 -7.03 18.37
C GLU A 99 -4.75 -6.25 18.14
N LEU A 100 -4.08 -5.86 19.24
CA LEU A 100 -2.72 -5.31 19.16
C LEU A 100 -1.72 -6.41 18.86
N LEU A 101 -1.08 -6.28 17.72
CA LEU A 101 0.04 -7.13 17.31
C LEU A 101 1.26 -6.22 17.12
N TYR A 102 2.45 -6.79 17.28
CA TYR A 102 3.70 -6.05 17.15
C TYR A 102 4.60 -6.71 16.11
N SER A 103 5.29 -5.87 15.33
CA SER A 103 6.32 -6.28 14.38
C SER A 103 7.56 -6.80 15.10
N ARG A 104 8.50 -7.37 14.34
CA ARG A 104 9.80 -7.77 14.90
C ARG A 104 10.62 -6.60 15.44
N GLN A 105 10.31 -5.39 15.00
CA GLN A 105 10.92 -4.15 15.47
C GLN A 105 10.21 -3.60 16.71
N GLY A 106 9.24 -4.32 17.28
CA GLY A 106 8.55 -3.94 18.51
C GLY A 106 7.53 -2.81 18.34
N ARG A 107 7.12 -2.50 17.10
CA ARG A 107 6.10 -1.48 16.82
C ARG A 107 4.76 -2.11 16.52
N GLU A 108 3.68 -1.41 16.84
CA GLU A 108 2.33 -1.83 16.53
C GLU A 108 2.19 -2.12 15.02
N LEU A 109 1.56 -3.24 14.69
CA LEU A 109 1.65 -3.86 13.37
C LEU A 109 0.91 -3.07 12.27
N HIS A 110 -0.16 -2.33 12.58
CA HIS A 110 -0.75 -1.40 11.61
C HIS A 110 0.19 -0.24 11.34
N TYR A 111 0.81 0.33 12.38
CA TYR A 111 1.77 1.43 12.21
C TYR A 111 2.97 0.99 11.36
N GLU A 112 3.53 -0.19 11.65
CA GLU A 112 4.59 -0.80 10.86
C GLU A 112 4.19 -0.94 9.39
N LEU A 113 3.12 -1.69 9.11
CA LEU A 113 2.78 -2.09 7.74
C LEU A 113 2.16 -0.96 6.92
N HIS A 114 1.42 -0.04 7.54
CA HIS A 114 0.68 1.00 6.81
C HIS A 114 1.42 2.32 6.75
N THR A 115 2.34 2.59 7.68
CA THR A 115 2.99 3.91 7.78
C THR A 115 4.49 3.83 7.54
N VAL A 116 5.19 2.98 8.30
CA VAL A 116 6.66 2.89 8.28
C VAL A 116 7.15 2.20 7.00
N VAL A 117 6.68 0.98 6.74
CA VAL A 117 7.15 0.17 5.62
C VAL A 117 6.90 0.84 4.26
N PRO A 118 5.75 1.50 4.00
CA PRO A 118 5.56 2.26 2.77
C PRO A 118 6.61 3.34 2.52
N TYR A 119 7.09 4.01 3.57
CA TYR A 119 8.19 4.98 3.46
C TYR A 119 9.52 4.29 3.15
N ILE A 120 9.79 3.13 3.76
CA ILE A 120 10.98 2.33 3.45
C ILE A 120 10.96 1.89 1.98
N ILE A 121 9.88 1.27 1.52
CA ILE A 121 9.74 0.80 0.13
C ILE A 121 9.87 1.96 -0.85
N TYR A 122 9.30 3.13 -0.53
CA TYR A 122 9.47 4.33 -1.34
C TYR A 122 10.95 4.69 -1.54
N ASN A 123 11.73 4.75 -0.46
CA ASN A 123 13.16 5.09 -0.54
C ASN A 123 13.97 3.98 -1.23
N GLU A 124 13.71 2.72 -0.90
CA GLU A 124 14.43 1.56 -1.44
C GLU A 124 14.20 1.35 -2.95
N LEU A 125 13.09 1.85 -3.48
CA LEU A 125 12.73 1.77 -4.89
C LEU A 125 12.81 3.11 -5.62
N LYS A 126 13.33 4.16 -4.97
CA LYS A 126 13.39 5.51 -5.51
C LYS A 126 14.06 5.57 -6.88
N GLU A 127 15.21 4.92 -7.03
CA GLU A 127 15.93 4.88 -8.32
C GLU A 127 15.10 4.22 -9.43
N LEU A 128 14.39 3.12 -9.13
CA LEU A 128 13.50 2.48 -10.11
C LEU A 128 12.29 3.35 -10.47
N LEU A 129 11.75 4.10 -9.49
CA LEU A 129 10.68 5.06 -9.73
C LEU A 129 11.16 6.18 -10.67
N LEU A 130 12.37 6.71 -10.47
CA LEU A 130 12.92 7.76 -11.33
C LEU A 130 13.14 7.30 -12.79
N GLN A 131 13.20 6.00 -13.07
CA GLN A 131 13.23 5.44 -14.42
C GLN A 131 11.84 5.28 -15.06
N GLY A 132 10.75 5.56 -14.34
CA GLY A 132 9.37 5.43 -14.82
C GLY A 132 8.87 6.64 -15.64
N ASP A 133 7.88 6.41 -16.50
CA ASP A 133 7.05 7.47 -17.11
C ASP A 133 6.02 7.97 -16.09
N ARG A 134 6.19 9.22 -15.64
CA ARG A 134 5.32 9.89 -14.65
C ARG A 134 5.18 9.09 -13.36
N PRO A 135 6.30 8.85 -12.64
CA PRO A 135 6.32 7.95 -11.51
C PRO A 135 5.39 8.43 -10.40
N THR A 136 4.52 7.52 -9.96
CA THR A 136 3.50 7.82 -8.95
C THR A 136 3.53 6.78 -7.84
N VAL A 137 3.52 7.23 -6.59
CA VAL A 137 3.38 6.37 -5.41
C VAL A 137 2.00 6.60 -4.82
N VAL A 138 1.24 5.52 -4.68
CA VAL A 138 -0.10 5.51 -4.09
C VAL A 138 -0.06 4.74 -2.78
N GLY A 139 -0.24 5.45 -1.66
CA GLY A 139 -0.51 4.86 -0.36
C GLY A 139 -1.97 4.49 -0.20
N THR A 140 -2.28 3.21 0.07
CA THR A 140 -3.65 2.78 0.35
C THR A 140 -4.07 3.26 1.74
N SER A 141 -4.84 4.35 1.79
CA SER A 141 -5.41 4.95 2.99
C SER A 141 -6.81 4.38 3.29
N SER A 142 -7.61 5.08 4.08
CA SER A 142 -8.99 4.71 4.41
C SER A 142 -9.79 5.92 4.88
N ASN A 143 -11.10 5.94 4.61
CA ASN A 143 -12.00 6.91 5.24
C ASN A 143 -12.01 6.83 6.78
N ALA A 144 -11.51 5.72 7.38
CA ALA A 144 -11.28 5.64 8.83
C ALA A 144 -10.36 6.76 9.35
N ALA A 145 -9.42 7.25 8.52
CA ALA A 145 -8.56 8.38 8.85
C ALA A 145 -9.37 9.66 9.20
N ALA A 146 -10.52 9.86 8.55
CA ALA A 146 -11.40 11.00 8.83
C ALA A 146 -12.14 10.86 10.18
N MET A 147 -12.25 9.65 10.72
CA MET A 147 -12.92 9.33 11.99
C MET A 147 -12.02 9.53 13.22
N VAL A 148 -10.72 9.77 13.03
CA VAL A 148 -9.77 10.06 14.11
C VAL A 148 -10.19 11.35 14.83
N LYS A 149 -10.28 11.27 16.17
CA LYS A 149 -10.67 12.39 17.04
C LYS A 149 -9.47 13.04 17.73
N ARG A 150 -8.39 12.29 17.92
CA ARG A 150 -7.12 12.75 18.48
C ARG A 150 -6.03 11.90 17.86
N LEU A 151 -4.93 12.53 17.47
CA LEU A 151 -3.74 11.87 16.99
C LEU A 151 -2.58 12.27 17.90
N ASP A 152 -1.80 11.28 18.33
CA ASP A 152 -0.57 11.49 19.09
C ASP A 152 0.56 10.71 18.40
N PRO A 153 1.46 11.39 17.65
CA PRO A 153 2.55 10.72 16.96
C PRO A 153 3.46 9.89 17.89
N GLY A 154 3.54 10.25 19.18
CA GLY A 154 4.32 9.49 20.16
C GLY A 154 3.72 8.13 20.52
N LYS A 155 2.43 7.92 20.26
CA LYS A 155 1.71 6.68 20.60
C LYS A 155 1.48 5.76 19.39
N LEU A 156 1.87 6.17 18.18
CA LEU A 156 1.66 5.37 16.96
C LEU A 156 2.37 4.00 17.03
N ALA A 157 3.60 3.96 17.55
CA ALA A 157 4.39 2.74 17.69
C ALA A 157 3.93 1.83 18.84
N SER A 158 3.32 2.38 19.87
CA SER A 158 2.90 1.64 21.08
C SER A 158 1.64 2.27 21.67
N PRO A 159 0.46 2.02 21.07
CA PRO A 159 -0.79 2.58 21.55
C PRO A 159 -1.26 1.88 22.83
N GLU A 160 -1.86 2.64 23.75
CA GLU A 160 -2.30 2.14 25.05
C GLU A 160 -3.57 1.29 24.99
N SER A 161 -4.36 1.40 23.91
CA SER A 161 -5.63 0.70 23.80
C SER A 161 -5.95 0.34 22.35
N PHE A 162 -6.78 -0.70 22.21
CA PHE A 162 -7.23 -1.19 20.91
C PHE A 162 -8.72 -0.89 20.70
N LYS A 163 -9.06 -0.43 19.50
CA LYS A 163 -10.44 -0.35 19.02
C LYS A 163 -10.47 -0.88 17.59
N LYS A 164 -11.25 -1.91 17.30
CA LYS A 164 -11.29 -2.50 15.96
C LYS A 164 -11.69 -1.46 14.90
N LEU A 165 -10.97 -1.40 13.77
CA LEU A 165 -11.14 -0.44 12.65
C LEU A 165 -11.02 1.05 13.00
N LEU A 166 -10.94 1.39 14.28
CA LEU A 166 -10.66 2.72 14.83
C LEU A 166 -9.32 2.65 15.58
N GLY A 167 -8.91 3.69 16.29
CA GLY A 167 -7.65 3.69 17.04
C GLY A 167 -6.44 3.33 16.14
N PRO A 168 -5.62 2.32 16.48
CA PRO A 168 -4.34 2.06 15.79
C PRO A 168 -4.45 1.92 14.26
N TYR A 169 -5.49 1.27 13.75
CA TYR A 169 -5.72 1.15 12.30
C TYR A 169 -5.98 2.52 11.65
N ALA A 170 -6.91 3.29 12.22
CA ALA A 170 -7.30 4.59 11.68
C ALA A 170 -6.17 5.62 11.81
N ASP A 171 -5.46 5.60 12.93
CA ASP A 171 -4.32 6.45 13.23
C ASP A 171 -3.18 6.16 12.26
N SER A 172 -2.91 4.90 11.94
CA SER A 172 -1.89 4.50 10.96
C SER A 172 -2.26 4.91 9.53
N LYS A 173 -3.52 4.76 9.10
CA LYS A 173 -3.97 5.24 7.77
C LYS A 173 -3.92 6.76 7.66
N LEU A 174 -4.22 7.47 8.74
CA LEU A 174 -4.04 8.91 8.81
C LEU A 174 -2.56 9.30 8.77
N ALA A 175 -1.71 8.63 9.54
CA ALA A 175 -0.28 8.88 9.59
C ALA A 175 0.39 8.68 8.22
N LEU A 176 0.02 7.61 7.50
CA LEU A 176 0.41 7.40 6.09
C LEU A 176 0.10 8.63 5.23
N SER A 177 -1.14 9.10 5.29
CA SER A 177 -1.61 10.22 4.49
C SER A 177 -0.93 11.54 4.87
N LEU A 178 -0.62 11.72 6.15
CA LEU A 178 0.04 12.92 6.67
C LEU A 178 1.50 13.00 6.22
N TRP A 179 2.29 11.92 6.37
CA TRP A 179 3.67 11.96 5.86
C TRP A 179 3.70 12.02 4.33
N THR A 180 2.74 11.38 3.65
CA THR A 180 2.59 11.47 2.18
C THR A 180 2.37 12.92 1.75
N GLN A 181 1.50 13.65 2.45
CA GLN A 181 1.24 15.06 2.17
C GLN A 181 2.47 15.94 2.47
N GLU A 182 3.13 15.71 3.61
CA GLU A 182 4.29 16.48 4.02
C GLU A 182 5.47 16.31 3.05
N HIS A 183 5.73 15.07 2.63
CA HIS A 183 6.87 14.75 1.76
C HIS A 183 6.64 15.08 0.28
N ALA A 184 5.40 15.38 -0.10
CA ALA A 184 5.00 15.51 -1.49
C ALA A 184 5.78 16.57 -2.27
N VAL A 185 6.07 17.72 -1.66
CA VAL A 185 6.82 18.81 -2.32
C VAL A 185 8.24 18.38 -2.64
N ALA A 186 8.91 17.72 -1.68
CA ALA A 186 10.27 17.22 -1.88
C ALA A 186 10.31 16.12 -2.93
N ALA A 187 9.37 15.16 -2.88
CA ALA A 187 9.29 14.09 -3.86
C ALA A 187 8.94 14.61 -5.27
N GLU A 188 8.04 15.59 -5.39
CA GLU A 188 7.68 16.17 -6.68
C GLU A 188 8.85 16.98 -7.29
N ALA A 189 9.65 17.65 -6.47
CA ALA A 189 10.88 18.30 -6.92
C ALA A 189 11.92 17.31 -7.47
N GLU A 190 11.87 16.04 -7.04
CA GLU A 190 12.67 14.94 -7.57
C GLU A 190 11.98 14.22 -8.76
N GLY A 191 10.75 14.61 -9.11
CA GLY A 191 9.99 14.05 -10.23
C GLY A 191 9.02 12.92 -9.86
N ILE A 192 8.87 12.58 -8.57
CA ILE A 192 7.96 11.52 -8.12
C ILE A 192 6.70 12.12 -7.50
N ARG A 193 5.54 11.71 -8.00
CA ARG A 193 4.26 12.12 -7.42
C ARG A 193 3.85 11.21 -6.28
N LEU A 194 3.52 11.78 -5.12
CA LEU A 194 2.96 11.04 -3.99
C LEU A 194 1.46 11.31 -3.84
N LEU A 195 0.67 10.28 -3.60
CA LEU A 195 -0.76 10.36 -3.31
C LEU A 195 -1.14 9.34 -2.25
N SER A 196 -2.22 9.61 -1.52
CA SER A 196 -2.90 8.59 -0.72
C SER A 196 -4.35 8.45 -1.16
N VAL A 197 -4.83 7.22 -1.26
CA VAL A 197 -6.15 6.92 -1.84
C VAL A 197 -6.92 6.02 -0.89
N ASP A 198 -8.17 6.40 -0.60
CA ASP A 198 -9.14 5.54 0.08
C ASP A 198 -9.85 4.63 -0.94
N PRO A 199 -9.59 3.31 -0.92
CA PRO A 199 -10.25 2.37 -1.83
C PRO A 199 -11.72 2.14 -1.45
N GLY A 200 -12.22 2.72 -0.35
CA GLY A 200 -13.55 2.44 0.20
C GLY A 200 -13.59 1.16 1.04
N GLY A 201 -14.69 1.01 1.80
CA GLY A 201 -14.93 -0.21 2.56
C GLY A 201 -15.06 -1.41 1.63
N ASN A 202 -14.41 -2.52 1.97
CA ASN A 202 -14.49 -3.75 1.22
C ASN A 202 -15.08 -4.88 2.10
N ASN A 203 -15.72 -5.84 1.45
CA ASN A 203 -15.85 -7.17 2.03
C ASN A 203 -14.55 -7.94 1.82
N THR A 204 -13.53 -7.62 2.60
CA THR A 204 -12.44 -8.57 2.80
C THR A 204 -12.96 -9.66 3.74
N ILE A 205 -13.73 -10.60 3.19
CA ILE A 205 -14.03 -11.84 3.89
C ILE A 205 -12.67 -12.49 4.15
N ARG A 206 -12.23 -12.41 5.41
CA ARG A 206 -10.97 -12.98 5.87
C ARG A 206 -11.11 -14.50 5.80
N SER A 207 -10.65 -15.07 4.70
CA SER A 207 -10.36 -16.50 4.57
C SER A 207 -9.25 -16.84 5.57
N SER A 208 -9.65 -17.14 6.81
CA SER A 208 -9.00 -18.10 7.72
C SER A 208 -9.70 -18.21 9.09
N ASN A 209 -10.79 -17.46 9.35
CA ASN A 209 -11.62 -17.66 10.53
C ASN A 209 -13.00 -17.01 10.31
N SER A 210 -13.88 -17.70 9.59
CA SER A 210 -15.32 -17.51 9.71
C SER A 210 -15.73 -17.97 11.10
N GLY A 211 -15.58 -17.09 12.09
CA GLY A 211 -16.17 -17.28 13.40
C GLY A 211 -17.69 -17.31 13.27
N GLY A 212 -18.25 -18.48 12.98
CA GLY A 212 -19.66 -18.84 13.18
C GLY A 212 -20.75 -18.01 12.48
N LEU A 213 -20.43 -17.15 11.49
CA LEU A 213 -21.46 -16.29 10.88
C LEU A 213 -22.36 -17.05 9.89
N PRO A 214 -23.70 -17.02 10.06
CA PRO A 214 -24.65 -17.69 9.17
C PRO A 214 -24.60 -17.18 7.71
N LEU A 215 -24.81 -18.07 6.74
CA LEU A 215 -24.86 -17.77 5.30
C LEU A 215 -25.70 -16.52 4.92
N PRO A 216 -26.89 -16.26 5.50
CA PRO A 216 -27.66 -15.06 5.21
C PRO A 216 -26.92 -13.76 5.56
N VAL A 217 -26.11 -13.78 6.62
CA VAL A 217 -25.33 -12.61 7.06
C VAL A 217 -24.15 -12.37 6.12
N GLN A 218 -23.53 -13.42 5.58
CA GLN A 218 -22.48 -13.30 4.56
C GLN A 218 -23.03 -12.72 3.25
N LEU A 219 -24.26 -13.12 2.87
CA LEU A 219 -24.96 -12.58 1.71
C LEU A 219 -25.40 -11.13 1.91
N LEU A 220 -25.86 -10.78 3.11
CA LEU A 220 -26.23 -9.42 3.49
C LEU A 220 -25.00 -8.49 3.52
N MET A 221 -23.88 -8.96 4.07
CA MET A 221 -22.62 -8.21 4.06
C MET A 221 -22.16 -7.94 2.62
N ARG A 222 -22.29 -8.91 1.70
CA ARG A 222 -22.06 -8.75 0.24
C ARG A 222 -22.91 -7.65 -0.40
N LEU A 223 -24.09 -7.36 0.16
CA LEU A 223 -24.98 -6.30 -0.31
C LEU A 223 -24.57 -4.90 0.19
N PHE A 224 -23.95 -4.81 1.38
CA PHE A 224 -23.59 -3.52 2.01
C PHE A 224 -22.14 -3.08 1.84
N PHE A 225 -21.20 -4.01 1.59
CA PHE A 225 -19.82 -3.65 1.26
C PHE A 225 -19.46 -4.09 -0.16
N PRO A 226 -19.03 -3.17 -1.03
CA PRO A 226 -18.75 -3.47 -2.43
C PRO A 226 -17.60 -4.49 -2.58
N PRO A 227 -17.59 -5.25 -3.69
CA PRO A 227 -16.54 -6.23 -3.96
C PRO A 227 -15.17 -5.55 -4.06
N PRO A 228 -14.06 -6.25 -3.76
CA PRO A 228 -12.70 -5.70 -3.81
C PRO A 228 -12.32 -5.05 -5.15
N THR A 229 -13.02 -5.41 -6.24
CA THR A 229 -12.92 -4.79 -7.57
C THR A 229 -13.18 -3.29 -7.58
N HIS A 230 -14.09 -2.78 -6.73
CA HIS A 230 -14.33 -1.34 -6.61
C HIS A 230 -13.15 -0.62 -5.98
N GLY A 231 -12.52 -1.24 -4.97
CA GLY A 231 -11.32 -0.71 -4.34
C GLY A 231 -10.14 -0.68 -5.31
N ALA A 232 -9.99 -1.74 -6.11
CA ALA A 232 -8.99 -1.81 -7.17
C ALA A 232 -9.18 -0.69 -8.21
N ALA A 233 -10.40 -0.50 -8.71
CA ALA A 233 -10.72 0.57 -9.65
C ALA A 233 -10.37 1.95 -9.07
N ARG A 234 -10.67 2.21 -7.79
CA ARG A 234 -10.34 3.48 -7.14
C ARG A 234 -8.83 3.72 -7.00
N LEU A 235 -8.04 2.69 -6.67
CA LEU A 235 -6.59 2.82 -6.62
C LEU A 235 -6.03 3.13 -8.02
N ARG A 236 -6.47 2.37 -9.03
CA ARG A 236 -6.12 2.60 -10.45
C ARG A 236 -6.50 4.01 -10.90
N ASP A 237 -7.70 4.47 -10.57
CA ASP A 237 -8.18 5.83 -10.89
C ASP A 237 -7.40 6.92 -10.15
N GLY A 238 -7.02 6.69 -8.89
CA GLY A 238 -6.21 7.61 -8.13
C GLY A 238 -4.85 7.84 -8.78
N ALA A 239 -4.20 6.78 -9.26
CA ALA A 239 -2.95 6.86 -10.02
C ALA A 239 -3.15 7.50 -11.41
N ALA A 240 -4.15 7.06 -12.18
CA ALA A 240 -4.43 7.62 -13.51
C ALA A 240 -4.87 9.10 -13.45
N GLY A 241 -5.53 9.49 -12.37
CA GLY A 241 -5.93 10.86 -12.06
C GLY A 241 -4.82 11.70 -11.43
N ALA A 242 -3.61 11.15 -11.21
CA ALA A 242 -2.57 11.84 -10.47
C ALA A 242 -2.15 13.17 -11.09
N ALA A 243 -2.23 13.32 -12.41
CA ALA A 243 -1.97 14.60 -13.10
C ALA A 243 -3.03 15.69 -12.82
N ARG A 244 -4.21 15.31 -12.32
CA ARG A 244 -5.33 16.22 -12.00
C ARG A 244 -5.34 16.62 -10.52
N HIS A 245 -4.46 16.04 -9.70
CA HIS A 245 -4.40 16.29 -8.27
C HIS A 245 -3.04 16.87 -7.92
N ALA A 246 -3.02 17.81 -6.97
CA ALA A 246 -1.76 18.27 -6.39
C ALA A 246 -1.05 17.09 -5.71
N ALA A 247 0.28 17.06 -5.76
CA ALA A 247 1.05 16.08 -5.01
C ALA A 247 0.68 16.15 -3.51
N GLY A 248 0.66 14.99 -2.85
CA GLY A 248 0.28 14.87 -1.43
C GLY A 248 -1.22 14.90 -1.18
N THR A 249 -2.05 14.88 -2.23
CA THR A 249 -3.50 14.83 -2.08
C THR A 249 -3.96 13.49 -1.52
N PHE A 250 -4.79 13.54 -0.48
CA PHE A 250 -5.62 12.41 -0.07
C PHE A 250 -6.90 12.37 -0.91
N VAL A 251 -7.11 11.30 -1.65
CA VAL A 251 -8.26 11.11 -2.53
C VAL A 251 -9.24 10.12 -1.89
N SER A 252 -10.50 10.50 -1.73
CA SER A 252 -11.57 9.59 -1.31
C SER A 252 -12.82 9.83 -2.15
N LYS A 253 -13.42 8.73 -2.63
CA LYS A 253 -14.54 8.75 -3.58
C LYS A 253 -14.26 9.59 -4.83
N GLY A 254 -13.03 9.50 -5.35
CA GLY A 254 -12.60 10.18 -6.59
C GLY A 254 -12.37 11.68 -6.46
N ALA A 255 -12.40 12.24 -5.24
CA ALA A 255 -12.20 13.68 -5.01
C ALA A 255 -11.13 13.92 -3.93
N PRO A 256 -10.39 15.04 -4.02
CA PRO A 256 -9.50 15.50 -2.95
C PRO A 256 -10.26 15.70 -1.63
N ARG A 257 -9.65 15.29 -0.52
CA ARG A 257 -10.17 15.48 0.83
C ARG A 257 -9.09 16.08 1.72
N ALA A 258 -9.48 17.05 2.54
CA ALA A 258 -8.59 17.63 3.53
C ALA A 258 -8.29 16.61 4.65
N LEU A 259 -7.02 16.52 5.03
CA LEU A 259 -6.60 15.75 6.19
C LEU A 259 -6.80 16.57 7.48
N LYS A 260 -7.22 15.88 8.53
CA LYS A 260 -7.19 16.40 9.90
C LYS A 260 -5.76 16.29 10.45
N PHE A 261 -5.45 17.07 11.48
CA PHE A 261 -4.18 16.96 12.22
C PHE A 261 -2.91 17.19 11.38
N ARG A 262 -3.02 18.03 10.34
CA ARG A 262 -1.91 18.34 9.41
C ARG A 262 -0.65 18.85 10.10
N GLN A 263 -0.80 19.51 11.25
CA GLN A 263 0.33 19.94 12.08
C GLN A 263 1.25 18.81 12.56
N HIS A 264 0.80 17.55 12.53
CA HIS A 264 1.62 16.39 12.87
C HIS A 264 2.40 15.80 11.69
N GLY A 265 2.13 16.23 10.45
CA GLY A 265 2.84 15.78 9.23
C GLY A 265 4.36 15.81 9.36
N PRO A 266 4.97 16.95 9.73
CA PRO A 266 6.43 17.05 9.91
C PRO A 266 6.99 16.08 10.95
N ALA A 267 6.27 15.87 12.05
CA ALA A 267 6.71 14.97 13.12
C ALA A 267 6.66 13.51 12.67
N ILE A 268 5.59 13.09 12.01
CA ILE A 268 5.42 11.73 11.50
C ILE A 268 6.45 11.44 10.38
N LEU A 269 6.67 12.39 9.47
CA LEU A 269 7.69 12.25 8.43
C LEU A 269 9.09 12.07 9.03
N ARG A 270 9.46 12.88 10.04
CA ARG A 270 10.73 12.70 10.77
C ARG A 270 10.82 11.33 11.44
N GLN A 271 9.74 10.85 12.05
CA GLN A 271 9.73 9.53 12.70
C GLN A 271 10.01 8.39 11.69
N VAL A 272 9.30 8.36 10.57
CA VAL A 272 9.51 7.30 9.55
C VAL A 272 10.88 7.40 8.89
N ASP A 273 11.39 8.63 8.69
CA ASP A 273 12.74 8.87 8.17
C ASP A 273 13.83 8.43 9.14
N GLU A 274 13.67 8.73 10.43
CA GLU A 274 14.60 8.28 11.46
C GLU A 274 14.62 6.76 11.58
N ILE A 275 13.45 6.10 11.53
CA ILE A 275 13.36 4.64 11.51
C ILE A 275 14.09 4.09 10.28
N TYR A 276 13.87 4.66 9.10
CA TYR A 276 14.56 4.25 7.88
C TYR A 276 16.08 4.38 8.01
N ARG A 277 16.58 5.55 8.45
CA ARG A 277 18.02 5.83 8.52
C ARG A 277 18.74 5.11 9.65
N LYS A 278 18.11 4.98 10.83
CA LYS A 278 18.75 4.49 12.05
C LYS A 278 18.50 3.00 12.31
N GLU A 279 17.37 2.45 11.89
CA GLU A 279 17.01 1.06 12.16
C GLU A 279 17.02 0.20 10.90
N TYR A 280 16.44 0.71 9.80
CA TYR A 280 16.53 0.00 8.54
C TYR A 280 17.97 0.07 8.04
N LEU A 281 18.52 1.17 7.53
CA LEU A 281 19.85 1.15 6.88
C LEU A 281 21.03 0.61 7.73
N LYS A 282 20.99 0.68 9.07
CA LYS A 282 22.11 0.26 9.94
C LYS A 282 22.21 -1.23 10.26
N GLN A 283 21.17 -2.02 10.02
CA GLN A 283 21.19 -3.47 10.29
C GLN A 283 21.54 -4.30 9.04
N GLY A 284 22.25 -3.70 8.08
CA GLY A 284 22.76 -4.34 6.87
C GLY A 284 24.28 -4.41 6.87
#